data_AF-A0A8K0VLV7-F1
#
_entry.id   AF-A0A8K0VLV7-F1
#
_cell.length_a   1.000
_cell.length_b   1.000
_cell.length_c   1.000
_cell.angle_alpha   90.00
_cell.angle_beta   90.00
_cell.angle_gamma   90.00
#
_symmetry.space_group_name_H-M   'P 1'
#
loop_
_entity.id
_entity.type
_entity.pdbx_description
1 polymer ?
#
loop_
_entity_poly.entity_id
_entity_poly.type
_entity_poly.pdbx_seq_one_letter_code
_entity_poly.pdbx_strand_id
1 'polypeptide(L)'
;MSWDTGNPASGKVGLQNGVNFPGLQKILKLLAILVAASISIAIWFTFAQLPPPSVIPSGSLAHDGSDAPGSSPLSEIPDASENPPVDESPVIPESTPIPEGESKPVIPPPKQWDVSGWPMPEDPPRPLRNDRRFVVIVPATSPSVDLCKVMFTAMALGYPAPILVGWGMDHRTVTKWDGGQNIIKVPAVLGYLDSVLRADAHPSEKLEDDDIVLIVDAFDVWFQLPPEVLLQRYHNINENANARLREQWTGPGPVPMYQTVVAGSEKNCWPRPWIDGNNLQCPYLPDSPIREDLYGPETDKNETKSHDLRPRYINGGVYMGEAGDMRRLFRRGTSTMTDKIDKGMHIMSEQGITGQVFGEQEVWRQWRRENPAPMSAALALVERDFEYHIGLDYYQVITVQTQNGKNDGRILTLNNQTAIDEYSQGLGIQPVRLQGVPDDIRTARNPLEGLVDKPDWGEMPLYADFFTESVPVILHHNGIAEGQKARRWDWWHMPWFFKHLRQLVQRRLMPGEPAVLATVQTENGPITYRPLDAETLGKKPRWMGSSVFERMEEVEFDVICGAPNEAWWDEIFRDGQGPLV
;
A
#
# COMPACT_ATOMS: atom_id res chain seq x y z
N MET A 1 52.25 67.12 6.94
CA MET A 1 53.35 66.20 6.53
C MET A 1 52.71 64.81 6.53
N SER A 2 52.13 64.29 5.44
CA SER A 2 52.75 63.79 4.19
C SER A 2 53.88 62.78 4.52
N TRP A 3 53.85 61.51 4.09
CA TRP A 3 53.90 61.09 2.68
C TRP A 3 53.23 59.75 2.35
N ASP A 4 52.99 59.63 1.05
CA ASP A 4 52.22 58.67 0.24
C ASP A 4 53.06 57.51 -0.37
N THR A 5 52.37 56.67 -1.17
CA THR A 5 52.81 55.75 -2.26
C THR A 5 53.05 54.26 -1.89
N GLY A 6 52.58 53.24 -2.61
CA GLY A 6 51.82 53.13 -3.87
C GLY A 6 51.55 51.64 -4.22
N ASN A 7 50.55 51.37 -5.07
CA ASN A 7 50.21 50.08 -5.72
C ASN A 7 51.20 49.80 -6.89
N PRO A 8 51.42 48.59 -7.50
CA PRO A 8 50.36 47.78 -8.19
C PRO A 8 50.60 46.25 -8.42
N ALA A 9 49.58 45.62 -9.04
CA ALA A 9 49.66 44.62 -10.14
C ALA A 9 49.54 43.09 -9.88
N SER A 10 48.78 42.51 -10.82
CA SER A 10 48.38 41.13 -11.12
C SER A 10 49.47 40.18 -11.64
N GLY A 11 49.31 38.85 -11.44
CA GLY A 11 49.99 37.84 -12.28
C GLY A 11 49.97 36.40 -11.75
N LYS A 12 49.44 35.46 -12.56
CA LYS A 12 49.33 33.99 -12.37
C LYS A 12 50.68 33.27 -12.24
N VAL A 13 50.74 32.15 -11.49
CA VAL A 13 51.47 30.89 -11.85
C VAL A 13 50.82 29.69 -11.13
N GLY A 14 50.52 28.60 -11.87
CA GLY A 14 50.03 27.33 -11.34
C GLY A 14 51.14 26.33 -10.99
N LEU A 15 50.78 25.23 -10.31
CA LEU A 15 51.66 24.07 -10.15
C LEU A 15 50.85 22.76 -10.16
N GLN A 16 51.28 21.90 -11.09
CA GLN A 16 50.84 20.55 -11.38
C GLN A 16 51.67 19.52 -10.59
N ASN A 17 51.09 18.33 -10.48
CA ASN A 17 51.70 16.98 -10.38
C ASN A 17 51.93 16.33 -9.01
N GLY A 18 51.27 15.17 -8.87
CA GLY A 18 51.37 14.24 -7.77
C GLY A 18 52.56 13.26 -7.87
N VAL A 19 52.79 12.57 -6.76
CA VAL A 19 53.85 11.57 -6.58
C VAL A 19 53.22 10.19 -6.52
N ASN A 20 53.74 9.28 -7.36
CA ASN A 20 53.30 7.90 -7.53
C ASN A 20 54.21 6.97 -6.70
N PHE A 21 53.65 6.18 -5.76
CA PHE A 21 54.42 5.24 -4.93
C PHE A 21 54.25 3.79 -5.43
N PRO A 22 55.27 3.18 -6.08
CA PRO A 22 55.18 1.87 -6.73
C PRO A 22 55.15 0.66 -5.77
N GLY A 23 55.29 0.87 -4.45
CA GLY A 23 55.24 -0.21 -3.45
C GLY A 23 53.82 -0.64 -3.05
N LEU A 24 52.87 0.30 -3.04
CA LEU A 24 51.54 0.07 -2.48
C LEU A 24 50.65 -0.81 -3.38
N GLN A 25 50.80 -0.67 -4.71
CA GLN A 25 50.07 -1.49 -5.67
C GLN A 25 50.51 -2.96 -5.69
N LYS A 26 51.78 -3.26 -5.36
CA LYS A 26 52.26 -4.65 -5.26
C LYS A 26 51.69 -5.37 -4.03
N ILE A 27 51.55 -4.64 -2.91
CA ILE A 27 50.97 -5.18 -1.67
C ILE A 27 49.47 -5.45 -1.85
N LEU A 28 48.73 -4.53 -2.48
CA LEU A 28 47.31 -4.70 -2.77
C LEU A 28 47.03 -5.88 -3.72
N LYS A 29 47.88 -6.12 -4.72
CA LYS A 29 47.76 -7.29 -5.61
C LYS A 29 48.05 -8.62 -4.90
N LEU A 30 49.01 -8.66 -3.98
CA LEU A 30 49.29 -9.88 -3.21
C LEU A 30 48.15 -10.22 -2.23
N LEU A 31 47.54 -9.22 -1.60
CA LEU A 31 46.38 -9.39 -0.73
C LEU A 31 45.16 -9.93 -1.51
N ALA A 32 44.90 -9.40 -2.71
CA ALA A 32 43.80 -9.89 -3.55
C ALA A 32 44.00 -11.36 -3.98
N ILE A 33 45.23 -11.78 -4.28
CA ILE A 33 45.54 -13.17 -4.65
C ILE A 33 45.36 -14.13 -3.45
N LEU A 34 45.76 -13.72 -2.24
CA LEU A 34 45.59 -14.53 -1.04
C LEU A 34 44.11 -14.71 -0.65
N VAL A 35 43.27 -13.69 -0.86
CA VAL A 35 41.81 -13.76 -0.64
C VAL A 35 41.15 -14.67 -1.68
N ALA A 36 41.54 -14.58 -2.96
CA ALA A 36 40.99 -15.46 -3.99
C ALA A 36 41.36 -16.95 -3.77
N ALA A 37 42.60 -17.22 -3.31
CA ALA A 37 43.05 -18.57 -3.00
C ALA A 37 42.31 -19.20 -1.80
N SER A 38 41.99 -18.39 -0.77
CA SER A 38 41.26 -18.86 0.41
C SER A 38 39.78 -19.16 0.13
N ILE A 39 39.14 -18.38 -0.75
CA ILE A 39 37.77 -18.66 -1.22
C ILE A 39 37.73 -19.96 -2.05
N SER A 40 38.75 -20.22 -2.87
CA SER A 40 38.82 -21.41 -3.72
C SER A 40 39.02 -22.70 -2.93
N ILE A 41 39.80 -22.65 -1.83
CA ILE A 41 40.01 -23.79 -0.92
C ILE A 41 38.73 -24.08 -0.11
N ALA A 42 37.97 -23.05 0.30
CA ALA A 42 36.70 -23.24 0.98
C ALA A 42 35.65 -23.91 0.09
N ILE A 43 35.57 -23.52 -1.19
CA ILE A 43 34.66 -24.13 -2.17
C ILE A 43 35.03 -25.61 -2.42
N TRP A 44 36.32 -25.94 -2.51
CA TRP A 44 36.77 -27.33 -2.69
C TRP A 44 36.45 -28.24 -1.50
N PHE A 45 36.57 -27.76 -0.26
CA PHE A 45 36.20 -28.54 0.93
C PHE A 45 34.69 -28.78 1.04
N THR A 46 33.88 -27.87 0.49
CA THR A 46 32.41 -27.99 0.53
C THR A 46 31.90 -29.05 -0.46
N PHE A 47 32.60 -29.27 -1.58
CA PHE A 47 32.22 -30.29 -2.58
C PHE A 47 32.78 -31.70 -2.29
N ALA A 48 33.80 -31.84 -1.44
CA ALA A 48 34.41 -33.14 -1.13
C ALA A 48 33.65 -33.98 -0.07
N GLN A 49 32.53 -33.50 0.48
CA GLN A 49 31.78 -34.16 1.56
C GLN A 49 30.37 -34.66 1.17
N LEU A 50 30.00 -34.65 -0.11
CA LEU A 50 28.72 -35.21 -0.57
C LEU A 50 28.86 -36.72 -0.90
N PRO A 51 28.01 -37.61 -0.36
CA PRO A 51 27.99 -39.01 -0.76
C PRO A 51 27.41 -39.18 -2.17
N PRO A 52 27.80 -40.22 -2.93
CA PRO A 52 27.32 -40.43 -4.30
C PRO A 52 25.85 -40.85 -4.31
N PRO A 53 25.08 -40.52 -5.37
CA PRO A 53 23.68 -40.88 -5.48
C PRO A 53 23.49 -42.37 -5.74
N SER A 54 22.51 -42.95 -5.06
CA SER A 54 22.05 -44.33 -5.21
C SER A 54 21.29 -44.54 -6.53
N VAL A 55 21.61 -45.66 -7.19
CA VAL A 55 20.99 -46.15 -8.42
C VAL A 55 19.62 -46.79 -8.09
N ILE A 56 18.57 -46.40 -8.80
CA ILE A 56 17.29 -47.15 -8.87
C ILE A 56 17.13 -47.67 -10.31
N PRO A 57 16.78 -48.95 -10.52
CA PRO A 57 16.93 -49.61 -11.82
C PRO A 57 15.81 -49.27 -12.81
N SER A 58 16.24 -49.28 -14.07
CA SER A 58 15.48 -49.15 -15.31
C SER A 58 14.47 -50.29 -15.53
N GLY A 59 13.21 -49.92 -15.78
CA GLY A 59 12.20 -50.75 -16.43
C GLY A 59 12.14 -50.43 -17.93
N SER A 60 12.41 -51.45 -18.73
CA SER A 60 12.31 -51.51 -20.20
C SER A 60 10.90 -51.18 -20.72
N LEU A 61 10.81 -50.47 -21.85
CA LEU A 61 10.08 -50.94 -23.04
C LEU A 61 10.41 -50.07 -24.26
N ALA A 62 10.85 -50.75 -25.32
CA ALA A 62 11.17 -50.22 -26.63
C ALA A 62 9.91 -50.05 -27.50
N HIS A 63 9.89 -49.05 -28.39
CA HIS A 63 9.82 -49.27 -29.84
C HIS A 63 9.93 -47.96 -30.66
N ASP A 64 10.90 -47.99 -31.58
CA ASP A 64 10.92 -47.46 -32.95
C ASP A 64 10.39 -46.05 -33.29
N GLY A 65 11.33 -45.14 -33.50
CA GLY A 65 11.84 -44.83 -34.85
C GLY A 65 10.88 -44.20 -35.87
N SER A 66 11.10 -42.93 -36.22
CA SER A 66 11.63 -42.53 -37.54
C SER A 66 11.54 -41.00 -37.77
N ASP A 67 12.67 -40.47 -38.22
CA ASP A 67 12.85 -39.42 -39.23
C ASP A 67 12.42 -37.97 -38.95
N ALA A 68 13.42 -37.17 -38.55
CA ALA A 68 13.64 -35.83 -39.09
C ALA A 68 14.25 -35.93 -40.52
N PRO A 69 14.18 -34.89 -41.37
CA PRO A 69 15.30 -33.95 -41.39
C PRO A 69 14.92 -32.49 -41.77
N GLY A 70 15.75 -31.53 -41.37
CA GLY A 70 15.70 -30.18 -41.99
C GLY A 70 16.34 -29.03 -41.23
N SER A 71 17.65 -29.11 -40.98
CA SER A 71 18.57 -28.04 -40.54
C SER A 71 18.54 -26.79 -41.45
N SER A 72 18.55 -25.55 -40.95
CA SER A 72 19.73 -24.67 -40.67
C SER A 72 19.31 -23.19 -40.92
N PRO A 73 20.11 -22.15 -40.60
CA PRO A 73 21.06 -21.99 -39.50
C PRO A 73 20.86 -20.66 -38.72
N LEU A 74 21.58 -20.56 -37.59
CA LEU A 74 21.90 -19.32 -36.89
C LEU A 74 22.56 -18.29 -37.82
N SER A 75 22.14 -17.03 -37.70
CA SER A 75 22.87 -15.86 -38.20
C SER A 75 23.04 -14.83 -37.09
N GLU A 76 24.29 -14.77 -36.62
CA GLU A 76 25.12 -13.62 -36.23
C GLU A 76 24.47 -12.30 -35.76
N ILE A 77 24.91 -11.93 -34.56
CA ILE A 77 24.85 -10.61 -33.94
C ILE A 77 25.89 -9.69 -34.61
N PRO A 78 25.53 -8.46 -35.03
CA PRO A 78 26.49 -7.39 -35.24
C PRO A 78 26.56 -6.49 -34.01
N ASP A 79 27.79 -6.31 -33.52
CA ASP A 79 28.21 -5.19 -32.67
C ASP A 79 28.59 -4.03 -33.58
N ALA A 80 28.04 -2.83 -33.34
CA ALA A 80 28.56 -1.58 -33.86
C ALA A 80 27.97 -0.37 -33.11
N SER A 81 28.82 0.20 -32.28
CA SER A 81 28.85 1.61 -31.90
C SER A 81 28.69 2.55 -33.09
N GLU A 82 27.78 3.52 -33.02
CA GLU A 82 27.89 4.80 -33.75
C GLU A 82 26.94 5.84 -33.12
N ASN A 83 27.52 6.92 -32.60
CA ASN A 83 26.79 8.09 -32.08
C ASN A 83 26.32 8.97 -33.26
N PRO A 84 25.06 9.46 -33.27
CA PRO A 84 24.63 10.50 -34.21
C PRO A 84 25.08 11.91 -33.75
N PRO A 85 25.04 12.91 -34.65
CA PRO A 85 25.75 14.18 -34.50
C PRO A 85 25.08 15.14 -33.50
N VAL A 86 25.93 15.96 -32.88
CA VAL A 86 25.57 17.13 -32.07
C VAL A 86 25.01 18.22 -32.98
N ASP A 87 23.74 18.58 -32.79
CA ASP A 87 23.13 19.73 -33.45
C ASP A 87 23.06 20.94 -32.49
N GLU A 88 23.20 22.11 -33.08
CA GLU A 88 23.60 23.37 -32.48
C GLU A 88 22.53 24.00 -31.57
N SER A 89 22.96 24.57 -30.45
CA SER A 89 22.10 25.33 -29.53
C SER A 89 21.73 26.70 -30.14
N PRO A 90 20.46 27.15 -30.05
CA PRO A 90 20.09 28.47 -30.53
C PRO A 90 20.58 29.57 -29.58
N VAL A 91 21.17 30.59 -30.20
CA VAL A 91 21.71 31.82 -29.61
C VAL A 91 20.59 32.65 -28.96
N ILE A 92 20.76 32.96 -27.66
CA ILE A 92 19.90 33.86 -26.88
C ILE A 92 20.37 35.31 -27.12
N PRO A 93 19.47 36.25 -27.48
CA PRO A 93 19.85 37.65 -27.66
C PRO A 93 20.09 38.39 -26.34
N GLU A 94 21.04 39.31 -26.42
CA GLU A 94 21.65 40.14 -25.39
C GLU A 94 20.63 41.04 -24.65
N SER A 95 20.73 41.05 -23.32
CA SER A 95 19.87 41.79 -22.39
C SER A 95 20.12 43.30 -22.44
N THR A 96 19.04 44.08 -22.50
CA THR A 96 19.04 45.53 -22.28
C THR A 96 19.30 45.90 -20.81
N PRO A 97 19.93 47.05 -20.52
CA PRO A 97 20.27 47.46 -19.16
C PRO A 97 19.07 48.06 -18.40
N ILE A 98 18.93 47.67 -17.14
CA ILE A 98 17.92 48.13 -16.18
C ILE A 98 18.38 49.46 -15.54
N PRO A 99 17.54 50.49 -15.39
CA PRO A 99 17.90 51.71 -14.68
C PRO A 99 17.96 51.48 -13.16
N GLU A 100 19.02 51.97 -12.53
CA GLU A 100 19.14 52.07 -11.08
C GLU A 100 18.19 53.15 -10.53
N GLY A 101 17.42 52.79 -9.50
CA GLY A 101 16.82 53.76 -8.58
C GLY A 101 15.44 53.38 -8.09
N GLU A 102 15.36 52.55 -7.04
CA GLU A 102 14.27 52.64 -6.06
C GLU A 102 14.65 51.95 -4.74
N SER A 103 14.23 52.58 -3.64
CA SER A 103 14.68 52.40 -2.25
C SER A 103 14.39 51.04 -1.63
N LYS A 104 15.32 50.54 -0.79
CA LYS A 104 15.16 49.33 0.04
C LYS A 104 13.98 49.45 1.03
N PRO A 105 13.11 48.43 1.16
CA PRO A 105 12.08 48.43 2.20
C PRO A 105 12.68 48.19 3.58
N VAL A 106 12.29 49.02 4.55
CA VAL A 106 12.58 48.85 5.98
C VAL A 106 11.64 47.76 6.52
N ILE A 107 12.21 46.68 7.07
CA ILE A 107 11.47 45.59 7.71
C ILE A 107 11.03 46.07 9.11
N PRO A 108 9.73 46.09 9.46
CA PRO A 108 9.29 46.41 10.81
C PRO A 108 9.63 45.26 11.78
N PRO A 109 9.93 45.55 13.06
CA PRO A 109 10.23 44.51 14.04
C PRO A 109 9.02 43.58 14.24
N PRO A 110 9.24 42.29 14.56
CA PRO A 110 8.17 41.32 14.71
C PRO A 110 7.22 41.77 15.82
N LYS A 111 5.93 41.84 15.49
CA LYS A 111 4.87 42.03 16.49
C LYS A 111 4.97 40.89 17.51
N GLN A 112 5.10 41.25 18.77
CA GLN A 112 5.01 40.34 19.89
C GLN A 112 3.56 39.83 19.96
N TRP A 113 3.36 38.53 19.78
CA TRP A 113 2.03 37.92 19.80
C TRP A 113 1.62 37.66 21.25
N ASP A 114 0.61 38.41 21.71
CA ASP A 114 -0.06 38.15 22.97
C ASP A 114 -0.87 36.85 22.83
N VAL A 115 -0.44 35.82 23.55
CA VAL A 115 -1.06 34.47 23.58
C VAL A 115 -2.02 34.30 24.75
N SER A 116 -2.34 35.36 25.50
CA SER A 116 -3.32 35.28 26.58
C SER A 116 -4.75 35.47 26.06
N GLY A 117 -5.37 34.38 25.60
CA GLY A 117 -6.83 34.35 25.40
C GLY A 117 -7.36 33.66 24.15
N TRP A 118 -6.58 32.83 23.45
CA TRP A 118 -7.14 32.00 22.38
C TRP A 118 -8.00 30.89 22.98
N PRO A 119 -9.33 30.88 22.78
CA PRO A 119 -10.09 29.66 23.00
C PRO A 119 -9.50 28.62 22.05
N MET A 120 -9.12 27.48 22.61
CA MET A 120 -8.84 26.29 21.82
C MET A 120 -10.00 26.11 20.84
N PRO A 121 -9.77 25.88 19.53
CA PRO A 121 -10.81 25.26 18.75
C PRO A 121 -10.94 23.85 19.34
N GLU A 122 -11.89 23.67 20.26
CA GLU A 122 -12.77 22.53 20.10
C GLU A 122 -13.30 22.70 18.69
N ASP A 123 -12.86 21.86 17.75
CA ASP A 123 -13.58 21.77 16.49
C ASP A 123 -15.06 21.62 16.90
N PRO A 124 -15.94 22.57 16.52
CA PRO A 124 -17.33 22.50 16.92
C PRO A 124 -17.83 21.10 16.57
N PRO A 125 -18.62 20.43 17.44
CA PRO A 125 -19.09 19.07 17.19
C PRO A 125 -19.63 19.02 15.76
N ARG A 126 -18.92 18.27 14.92
CA ARG A 126 -19.16 18.25 13.48
C ARG A 126 -20.62 17.84 13.26
N PRO A 127 -21.38 18.51 12.39
CA PRO A 127 -22.77 18.14 12.16
C PRO A 127 -22.81 16.66 11.78
N LEU A 128 -23.54 15.85 12.57
CA LEU A 128 -23.70 14.44 12.27
C LEU A 128 -24.41 14.30 10.92
N ARG A 129 -23.66 13.82 9.93
CA ARG A 129 -24.20 13.51 8.61
C ARG A 129 -24.51 12.03 8.52
N ASN A 130 -25.78 11.76 8.26
CA ASN A 130 -26.28 10.41 8.05
C ASN A 130 -26.15 9.96 6.58
N ASP A 131 -25.73 10.84 5.67
CA ASP A 131 -25.44 10.50 4.27
C ASP A 131 -23.98 10.87 3.96
N ARG A 132 -23.17 9.83 3.70
CA ARG A 132 -21.72 9.92 3.52
C ARG A 132 -21.29 9.27 2.20
N ARG A 133 -20.22 9.79 1.62
CA ARG A 133 -19.59 9.24 0.43
C ARG A 133 -18.59 8.15 0.83
N PHE A 134 -18.46 7.15 -0.04
CA PHE A 134 -17.42 6.13 0.03
C PHE A 134 -16.69 6.10 -1.31
N VAL A 135 -15.36 6.14 -1.27
CA VAL A 135 -14.50 6.08 -2.47
C VAL A 135 -13.43 5.02 -2.32
N VAL A 136 -13.05 4.43 -3.45
CA VAL A 136 -11.92 3.51 -3.56
C VAL A 136 -10.84 4.18 -4.38
N ILE A 137 -9.63 4.29 -3.81
CA ILE A 137 -8.46 4.89 -4.44
C ILE A 137 -7.43 3.79 -4.67
N VAL A 138 -6.85 3.77 -5.87
CA VAL A 138 -5.84 2.80 -6.29
C VAL A 138 -4.60 3.57 -6.79
N PRO A 139 -3.53 3.65 -5.98
CA PRO A 139 -2.27 4.27 -6.38
C PRO A 139 -1.53 3.41 -7.40
N ALA A 140 -1.46 3.85 -8.66
CA ALA A 140 -0.83 3.10 -9.75
C ALA A 140 -0.13 4.05 -10.73
N THR A 141 1.07 3.66 -11.17
CA THR A 141 1.89 4.47 -12.08
C THR A 141 1.84 4.01 -13.53
N SER A 142 1.41 2.78 -13.79
CA SER A 142 1.46 2.15 -15.11
C SER A 142 0.33 1.12 -15.31
N PRO A 143 0.00 0.78 -16.57
CA PRO A 143 -0.90 -0.33 -16.86
C PRO A 143 -0.37 -1.66 -16.34
N SER A 144 -1.29 -2.56 -16.00
CA SER A 144 -0.99 -3.94 -15.64
C SER A 144 -2.25 -4.81 -15.68
N VAL A 145 -2.11 -6.05 -16.13
CA VAL A 145 -3.20 -7.04 -16.05
C VAL A 145 -3.58 -7.28 -14.59
N ASP A 146 -2.63 -7.19 -13.65
CA ASP A 146 -2.97 -7.33 -12.23
C ASP A 146 -3.75 -6.12 -11.69
N LEU A 147 -3.47 -4.91 -12.19
CA LEU A 147 -4.30 -3.73 -11.91
C LEU A 147 -5.71 -3.90 -12.44
N CYS A 148 -5.84 -4.50 -13.62
CA CYS A 148 -7.13 -4.90 -14.16
C CYS A 148 -7.88 -5.85 -13.20
N LYS A 149 -7.21 -6.85 -12.61
CA LYS A 149 -7.84 -7.75 -11.61
C LYS A 149 -8.38 -6.98 -10.41
N VAL A 150 -7.64 -6.01 -9.88
CA VAL A 150 -8.11 -5.14 -8.77
C VAL A 150 -9.40 -4.41 -9.18
N MET A 151 -9.39 -3.73 -10.33
CA MET A 151 -10.52 -2.95 -10.82
C MET A 151 -11.76 -3.82 -11.04
N PHE A 152 -11.60 -4.95 -11.73
CA PHE A 152 -12.69 -5.82 -12.11
C PHE A 152 -13.31 -6.51 -10.89
N THR A 153 -12.51 -6.93 -9.90
CA THR A 153 -13.06 -7.51 -8.67
C THR A 153 -13.86 -6.49 -7.87
N ALA A 154 -13.35 -5.26 -7.71
CA ALA A 154 -14.08 -4.18 -7.03
C ALA A 154 -15.41 -3.88 -7.74
N MET A 155 -15.38 -3.68 -9.07
CA MET A 155 -16.57 -3.35 -9.85
C MET A 155 -17.61 -4.47 -9.86
N ALA A 156 -17.18 -5.73 -9.96
CA ALA A 156 -18.07 -6.90 -9.94
C ALA A 156 -18.81 -7.06 -8.60
N LEU A 157 -18.18 -6.63 -7.51
CA LEU A 157 -18.73 -6.62 -6.16
C LEU A 157 -19.61 -5.40 -5.84
N GLY A 158 -19.73 -4.46 -6.78
CA GLY A 158 -20.56 -3.27 -6.62
C GLY A 158 -19.89 -2.12 -5.86
N TYR A 159 -18.55 -2.13 -5.73
CA TYR A 159 -17.83 -0.98 -5.19
C TYR A 159 -17.98 0.24 -6.11
N PRO A 160 -17.78 1.47 -5.56
CA PRO A 160 -17.51 2.64 -6.36
C PRO A 160 -16.44 2.37 -7.42
N ALA A 161 -16.60 2.96 -8.60
CA ALA A 161 -15.61 2.87 -9.66
C ALA A 161 -14.27 3.41 -9.12
N PRO A 162 -13.19 2.61 -9.09
CA PRO A 162 -11.99 3.04 -8.41
C PRO A 162 -11.33 4.24 -9.09
N ILE A 163 -10.72 5.10 -8.28
CA ILE A 163 -10.02 6.30 -8.72
C ILE A 163 -8.52 6.02 -8.73
N LEU A 164 -7.91 6.13 -9.90
CA LEU A 164 -6.48 5.98 -10.11
C LEU A 164 -5.75 7.26 -9.69
N VAL A 165 -4.73 7.11 -8.86
CA VAL A 165 -3.86 8.24 -8.45
C VAL A 165 -2.40 7.93 -8.76
N GLY A 166 -1.67 8.95 -9.16
CA GLY A 166 -0.24 8.84 -9.46
C GLY A 166 0.12 8.19 -10.79
N TRP A 167 -0.81 8.17 -11.73
CA TRP A 167 -0.59 7.66 -13.08
C TRP A 167 0.57 8.38 -13.77
N GLY A 168 1.49 7.62 -14.36
CA GLY A 168 2.66 8.16 -15.06
C GLY A 168 3.74 8.78 -14.16
N MET A 169 3.57 8.78 -12.83
CA MET A 169 4.60 9.30 -11.93
C MET A 169 5.82 8.37 -11.88
N ASP A 170 7.00 8.96 -11.98
CA ASP A 170 8.28 8.25 -11.84
C ASP A 170 8.79 8.40 -10.40
N HIS A 171 8.84 7.29 -9.67
CA HIS A 171 9.29 7.29 -8.27
C HIS A 171 10.69 7.87 -8.09
N ARG A 172 11.58 7.74 -9.08
CA ARG A 172 12.97 8.25 -9.01
C ARG A 172 13.03 9.76 -8.91
N THR A 173 12.02 10.46 -9.47
CA THR A 173 11.91 11.92 -9.36
C THR A 173 11.58 12.37 -7.93
N VAL A 174 10.96 11.50 -7.15
CA VAL A 174 10.63 11.73 -5.74
C VAL A 174 11.75 11.20 -4.85
N THR A 175 12.11 9.92 -4.96
CA THR A 175 13.04 9.22 -4.07
C THR A 175 14.49 9.65 -4.25
N LYS A 176 14.86 10.18 -5.42
CA LYS A 176 16.25 10.47 -5.83
C LYS A 176 17.16 9.22 -5.86
N TRP A 177 16.60 8.01 -5.97
CA TRP A 177 17.35 6.76 -6.10
C TRP A 177 16.52 5.67 -6.81
N ASP A 178 17.14 4.55 -7.21
CA ASP A 178 16.49 3.55 -8.09
C ASP A 178 15.39 2.71 -7.42
N GLY A 179 15.42 2.56 -6.09
CA GLY A 179 14.38 1.87 -5.34
C GLY A 179 13.26 2.79 -4.85
N GLY A 180 12.35 2.26 -4.04
CA GLY A 180 11.27 3.05 -3.46
C GLY A 180 10.04 3.22 -4.36
N GLN A 181 9.77 2.29 -5.28
CA GLN A 181 8.61 2.35 -6.20
C GLN A 181 7.29 2.61 -5.46
N ASN A 182 7.12 1.99 -4.28
CA ASN A 182 5.91 2.13 -3.47
C ASN A 182 5.79 3.50 -2.77
N ILE A 183 6.84 4.33 -2.75
CA ILE A 183 6.80 5.61 -2.05
C ILE A 183 5.80 6.57 -2.69
N ILE A 184 5.59 6.44 -4.01
CA ILE A 184 4.79 7.38 -4.79
C ILE A 184 3.34 7.44 -4.32
N LYS A 185 2.88 6.37 -3.64
CA LYS A 185 1.61 6.31 -2.93
C LYS A 185 1.42 7.50 -1.99
N VAL A 186 2.44 7.91 -1.24
CA VAL A 186 2.35 9.00 -0.27
C VAL A 186 1.91 10.32 -0.93
N PRO A 187 2.69 10.89 -1.88
CA PRO A 187 2.28 12.13 -2.53
C PRO A 187 1.06 11.97 -3.44
N ALA A 188 0.84 10.80 -4.06
CA ALA A 188 -0.33 10.55 -4.91
C ALA A 188 -1.65 10.64 -4.12
N VAL A 189 -1.70 9.93 -2.99
CA VAL A 189 -2.87 9.90 -2.10
C VAL A 189 -3.09 11.27 -1.47
N LEU A 190 -2.03 11.92 -0.98
CA LEU A 190 -2.15 13.26 -0.41
C LEU A 190 -2.66 14.25 -1.45
N GLY A 191 -2.13 14.22 -2.68
CA GLY A 191 -2.58 15.08 -3.76
C GLY A 191 -4.09 14.95 -4.00
N TYR A 192 -4.60 13.72 -4.02
CA TYR A 192 -6.04 13.45 -4.14
C TYR A 192 -6.82 14.06 -2.98
N LEU A 193 -6.48 13.72 -1.74
CA LEU A 193 -7.18 14.17 -0.55
C LEU A 193 -7.15 15.71 -0.41
N ASP A 194 -6.00 16.33 -0.68
CA ASP A 194 -5.83 17.78 -0.69
C ASP A 194 -6.63 18.46 -1.79
N SER A 195 -7.00 17.75 -2.85
CA SER A 195 -7.79 18.27 -3.95
C SER A 195 -9.28 18.15 -3.68
N VAL A 196 -9.76 16.95 -3.34
CA VAL A 196 -11.21 16.67 -3.21
C VAL A 196 -11.83 17.23 -1.94
N LEU A 197 -11.04 17.53 -0.90
CA LEU A 197 -11.51 18.15 0.35
C LEU A 197 -11.47 19.69 0.31
N ARG A 198 -11.20 20.30 -0.85
CA ARG A 198 -11.20 21.77 -0.99
C ARG A 198 -12.62 22.28 -1.17
N ALA A 199 -12.82 23.53 -0.74
CA ALA A 199 -14.09 24.24 -0.94
C ALA A 199 -14.43 24.46 -2.42
N ASP A 200 -13.42 24.51 -3.30
CA ASP A 200 -13.53 24.75 -4.74
C ASP A 200 -13.36 23.49 -5.59
N ALA A 201 -13.35 22.29 -4.98
CA ALA A 201 -13.42 21.03 -5.70
C ALA A 201 -14.72 20.94 -6.50
N HIS A 202 -14.69 20.29 -7.66
CA HIS A 202 -15.87 20.05 -8.47
C HIS A 202 -16.95 19.37 -7.62
N PRO A 203 -18.20 19.88 -7.58
CA PRO A 203 -19.22 19.39 -6.64
C PRO A 203 -19.47 17.88 -6.69
N SER A 204 -19.31 17.26 -7.86
CA SER A 204 -19.52 15.82 -8.02
C SER A 204 -18.36 14.94 -7.52
N GLU A 205 -17.17 15.51 -7.35
CA GLU A 205 -15.95 14.82 -6.88
C GLU A 205 -15.59 15.22 -5.45
N LYS A 206 -16.26 16.23 -4.91
CA LYS A 206 -15.98 16.78 -3.58
C LYS A 206 -16.27 15.73 -2.50
N LEU A 207 -15.32 15.60 -1.59
CA LEU A 207 -15.50 14.91 -0.33
C LEU A 207 -15.59 15.92 0.80
N GLU A 208 -16.21 15.49 1.88
CA GLU A 208 -16.20 16.14 3.17
C GLU A 208 -15.34 15.31 4.14
N ASP A 209 -14.93 15.91 5.25
CA ASP A 209 -13.94 15.29 6.15
C ASP A 209 -14.38 13.94 6.73
N ASP A 210 -15.70 13.70 6.87
CA ASP A 210 -16.28 12.49 7.46
C ASP A 210 -16.68 11.41 6.43
N ASP A 211 -16.52 11.69 5.13
CA ASP A 211 -16.66 10.70 4.06
C ASP A 211 -15.53 9.67 4.15
N ILE A 212 -15.78 8.44 3.68
CA ILE A 212 -14.85 7.31 3.86
C ILE A 212 -14.02 7.08 2.60
N VAL A 213 -12.72 6.94 2.80
CA VAL A 213 -11.75 6.62 1.76
C VAL A 213 -11.17 5.24 2.04
N LEU A 214 -11.23 4.34 1.05
CA LEU A 214 -10.47 3.10 1.02
C LEU A 214 -9.30 3.28 0.03
N ILE A 215 -8.09 2.98 0.47
CA ILE A 215 -6.89 2.89 -0.36
C ILE A 215 -6.48 1.43 -0.43
N VAL A 216 -6.24 0.91 -1.63
CA VAL A 216 -5.73 -0.45 -1.84
C VAL A 216 -4.53 -0.47 -2.78
N ASP A 217 -3.64 -1.43 -2.60
CA ASP A 217 -2.54 -1.68 -3.53
C ASP A 217 -3.04 -2.07 -4.93
N ALA A 218 -2.28 -1.64 -5.92
CA ALA A 218 -2.69 -1.66 -7.33
C ALA A 218 -2.44 -2.97 -8.06
N PHE A 219 -1.58 -3.86 -7.55
CA PHE A 219 -1.10 -4.98 -8.36
C PHE A 219 -1.28 -6.34 -7.69
N ASP A 220 -1.62 -6.41 -6.41
CA ASP A 220 -1.66 -7.68 -5.68
C ASP A 220 -2.84 -7.74 -4.71
N VAL A 221 -3.93 -7.04 -5.05
CA VAL A 221 -5.15 -7.03 -4.25
C VAL A 221 -6.33 -7.61 -5.03
N TRP A 222 -7.12 -8.48 -4.39
CA TRP A 222 -8.44 -8.90 -4.90
C TRP A 222 -9.54 -8.59 -3.89
N PHE A 223 -10.67 -8.08 -4.35
CA PHE A 223 -11.87 -7.98 -3.55
C PHE A 223 -12.64 -9.31 -3.64
N GLN A 224 -13.14 -9.83 -2.52
CA GLN A 224 -13.99 -11.03 -2.51
C GLN A 224 -15.38 -10.82 -1.91
N LEU A 225 -15.60 -9.77 -1.09
CA LEU A 225 -16.90 -9.47 -0.45
C LEU A 225 -17.42 -8.06 -0.78
N PRO A 226 -18.76 -7.83 -0.74
CA PRO A 226 -19.38 -6.56 -1.12
C PRO A 226 -19.03 -5.39 -0.17
N PRO A 227 -19.21 -4.13 -0.62
CA PRO A 227 -18.88 -2.95 0.19
C PRO A 227 -19.69 -2.84 1.48
N GLU A 228 -20.89 -3.43 1.56
CA GLU A 228 -21.68 -3.42 2.79
C GLU A 228 -21.02 -4.20 3.94
N VAL A 229 -20.38 -5.33 3.62
CA VAL A 229 -19.61 -6.12 4.59
C VAL A 229 -18.38 -5.33 5.04
N LEU A 230 -17.69 -4.68 4.08
CA LEU A 230 -16.55 -3.82 4.38
C LEU A 230 -16.91 -2.69 5.35
N LEU A 231 -17.96 -1.93 5.02
CA LEU A 231 -18.36 -0.76 5.79
C LEU A 231 -18.82 -1.18 7.19
N GLN A 232 -19.58 -2.29 7.32
CA GLN A 232 -19.95 -2.82 8.63
C GLN A 232 -18.72 -3.20 9.46
N ARG A 233 -17.75 -3.90 8.86
CA ARG A 233 -16.52 -4.32 9.55
C ARG A 233 -15.63 -3.15 9.95
N TYR A 234 -15.52 -2.12 9.11
CA TYR A 234 -14.80 -0.88 9.44
C TYR A 234 -15.35 -0.23 10.71
N HIS A 235 -16.67 -0.09 10.82
CA HIS A 235 -17.30 0.45 12.02
C HIS A 235 -17.05 -0.44 13.24
N ASN A 236 -17.24 -1.75 13.11
CA ASN A 236 -17.00 -2.70 14.21
C ASN A 236 -15.54 -2.66 14.69
N ILE A 237 -14.55 -2.55 13.79
CA ILE A 237 -13.13 -2.45 14.16
C ILE A 237 -12.88 -1.18 14.97
N ASN A 238 -13.37 -0.03 14.50
CA ASN A 238 -13.19 1.24 15.19
C ASN A 238 -13.94 1.28 16.54
N GLU A 239 -15.16 0.75 16.62
CA GLU A 239 -15.91 0.64 17.87
C GLU A 239 -15.13 -0.18 18.91
N ASN A 240 -14.66 -1.37 18.52
CA ASN A 240 -13.87 -2.24 19.39
C ASN A 240 -12.53 -1.60 19.81
N ALA A 241 -11.84 -0.92 18.89
CA ALA A 241 -10.61 -0.20 19.21
C ALA A 241 -10.85 0.95 20.19
N ASN A 242 -11.90 1.74 19.96
CA ASN A 242 -12.28 2.85 20.83
C ASN A 242 -12.79 2.38 22.19
N ALA A 243 -13.43 1.20 22.28
CA ALA A 243 -13.77 0.57 23.54
C ALA A 243 -12.50 0.22 24.35
N ARG A 244 -11.49 -0.39 23.72
CA ARG A 244 -10.19 -0.70 24.36
C ARG A 244 -9.45 0.57 24.81
N LEU A 245 -9.40 1.61 23.97
CA LEU A 245 -8.77 2.88 24.31
C LEU A 245 -9.46 3.55 25.52
N ARG A 246 -10.80 3.46 25.60
CA ARG A 246 -11.58 3.93 26.75
C ARG A 246 -11.26 3.14 28.01
N GLU A 247 -11.19 1.82 27.93
CA GLU A 247 -10.86 0.96 29.09
C GLU A 247 -9.45 1.22 29.63
N GLN A 248 -8.49 1.48 28.74
CA GLN A 248 -7.10 1.75 29.10
C GLN A 248 -6.87 3.17 29.68
N TRP A 249 -7.82 4.08 29.53
CA TRP A 249 -7.70 5.46 30.00
C TRP A 249 -8.16 5.60 31.44
N THR A 250 -7.23 5.90 32.35
CA THR A 250 -7.51 6.14 33.78
C THR A 250 -7.37 7.61 34.18
N GLY A 251 -7.10 8.49 33.22
CA GLY A 251 -6.90 9.91 33.47
C GLY A 251 -8.18 10.74 33.56
N PRO A 252 -8.07 12.02 33.95
CA PRO A 252 -9.21 12.89 34.07
C PRO A 252 -9.78 13.31 32.71
N GLY A 253 -11.10 13.49 32.63
CA GLY A 253 -11.78 14.03 31.46
C GLY A 253 -12.01 12.99 30.34
N PRO A 254 -12.40 13.46 29.13
CA PRO A 254 -12.63 12.57 27.99
C PRO A 254 -11.34 11.88 27.56
N VAL A 255 -11.49 10.75 26.87
CA VAL A 255 -10.36 9.99 26.33
C VAL A 255 -9.72 10.80 25.19
N PRO A 256 -8.43 11.14 25.28
CA PRO A 256 -7.76 11.99 24.27
C PRO A 256 -7.31 11.19 23.03
N MET A 257 -7.74 9.94 22.91
CA MET A 257 -7.26 8.99 21.91
C MET A 257 -8.45 8.25 21.33
N TYR A 258 -8.50 8.13 20.01
CA TYR A 258 -9.49 7.34 19.31
C TYR A 258 -8.98 6.89 17.96
N GLN A 259 -9.66 5.93 17.35
CA GLN A 259 -9.34 5.34 16.06
C GLN A 259 -10.48 5.59 15.07
N THR A 260 -10.10 6.04 13.89
CA THR A 260 -10.97 6.18 12.69
C THR A 260 -10.27 5.64 11.45
N VAL A 261 -8.94 5.60 11.43
CA VAL A 261 -8.15 5.05 10.34
C VAL A 261 -7.75 3.61 10.69
N VAL A 262 -8.05 2.68 9.80
CA VAL A 262 -7.71 1.27 9.88
C VAL A 262 -6.73 0.93 8.77
N ALA A 263 -5.53 0.51 9.14
CA ALA A 263 -4.57 -0.06 8.21
C ALA A 263 -4.59 -1.60 8.27
N GLY A 264 -4.15 -2.25 7.19
CA GLY A 264 -3.85 -3.68 7.22
C GLY A 264 -2.83 -4.01 8.31
N SER A 265 -2.86 -5.24 8.81
CA SER A 265 -1.89 -5.72 9.81
C SER A 265 -0.95 -6.76 9.22
N GLU A 266 0.24 -6.94 9.78
CA GLU A 266 1.14 -8.02 9.42
C GLU A 266 1.89 -8.57 10.63
N LYS A 267 2.53 -9.72 10.41
CA LYS A 267 3.22 -10.51 11.43
C LYS A 267 4.63 -10.00 11.76
N ASN A 268 5.24 -9.20 10.88
CA ASN A 268 6.62 -8.72 11.04
C ASN A 268 6.70 -7.21 11.20
N CYS A 269 7.59 -6.73 12.08
CA CYS A 269 7.93 -5.32 12.10
C CYS A 269 8.88 -4.99 10.94
N TRP A 270 8.32 -4.51 9.84
CA TRP A 270 9.04 -4.13 8.62
C TRP A 270 8.61 -2.72 8.18
N PRO A 271 9.54 -1.82 7.81
CA PRO A 271 11.00 -2.00 7.73
C PRO A 271 11.67 -2.00 9.09
N ARG A 272 12.88 -2.54 9.09
CA ARG A 272 13.82 -2.35 10.20
C ARG A 272 14.56 -1.02 10.01
N PRO A 273 14.87 -0.27 11.08
CA PRO A 273 15.45 1.07 10.97
C PRO A 273 16.75 1.18 10.17
N TRP A 274 17.57 0.13 10.17
CA TRP A 274 18.84 0.10 9.43
C TRP A 274 18.67 -0.12 7.92
N ILE A 275 17.46 -0.46 7.45
CA ILE A 275 17.17 -0.70 6.03
C ILE A 275 16.90 0.62 5.31
N ASP A 276 16.00 1.45 5.86
CA ASP A 276 15.50 2.65 5.17
C ASP A 276 15.32 3.86 6.09
N GLY A 277 15.89 3.80 7.31
CA GLY A 277 15.87 4.88 8.29
C GLY A 277 14.53 5.06 9.03
N ASN A 278 13.50 4.25 8.75
CA ASN A 278 12.21 4.33 9.44
C ASN A 278 12.20 3.59 10.76
N ASN A 279 11.79 4.27 11.84
CA ASN A 279 11.61 3.66 13.15
C ASN A 279 10.13 3.48 13.46
N LEU A 280 9.64 2.26 13.30
CA LEU A 280 8.26 1.87 13.56
C LEU A 280 7.91 1.81 15.06
N GLN A 281 8.87 2.01 15.95
CA GLN A 281 8.68 1.91 17.39
C GLN A 281 8.06 0.56 17.81
N CYS A 282 8.47 -0.55 17.15
CA CYS A 282 7.90 -1.89 17.32
C CYS A 282 7.61 -2.29 18.78
N PRO A 283 8.50 -2.01 19.76
CA PRO A 283 8.26 -2.39 21.17
C PRO A 283 7.09 -1.65 21.83
N TYR A 284 6.70 -0.49 21.31
CA TYR A 284 5.64 0.38 21.84
C TYR A 284 4.29 0.17 21.15
N LEU A 285 4.24 -0.60 20.06
CA LEU A 285 2.99 -0.90 19.39
C LEU A 285 2.11 -1.81 20.26
N PRO A 286 0.78 -1.60 20.28
CA PRO A 286 -0.14 -2.42 21.07
C PRO A 286 -0.03 -3.90 20.74
N ASP A 287 -0.23 -4.74 21.75
CA ASP A 287 -0.33 -6.19 21.55
C ASP A 287 -1.57 -6.54 20.72
N SER A 288 -1.47 -7.64 19.98
CA SER A 288 -2.59 -8.16 19.20
C SER A 288 -3.73 -8.60 20.12
N PRO A 289 -4.97 -8.12 19.94
CA PRO A 289 -6.13 -8.55 20.72
C PRO A 289 -6.65 -9.94 20.30
N ILE A 290 -6.05 -10.56 19.27
CA ILE A 290 -6.37 -11.93 18.87
C ILE A 290 -5.91 -12.90 19.97
N ARG A 291 -6.61 -14.03 20.10
CA ARG A 291 -6.29 -15.13 21.04
C ARG A 291 -4.79 -15.46 21.09
N GLU A 292 -4.26 -15.61 22.31
CA GLU A 292 -2.83 -15.85 22.57
C GLU A 292 -2.34 -17.22 22.07
N ASP A 293 -3.24 -18.16 21.81
CA ASP A 293 -2.97 -19.51 21.30
C ASP A 293 -3.29 -19.64 19.79
N LEU A 294 -3.22 -18.53 19.03
CA LEU A 294 -3.61 -18.47 17.62
C LEU A 294 -2.99 -19.62 16.81
N TYR A 295 -1.67 -19.80 16.90
CA TYR A 295 -0.89 -20.86 16.26
C TYR A 295 -0.53 -22.02 17.22
N GLY A 296 -1.24 -22.13 18.34
CA GLY A 296 -0.98 -23.12 19.39
C GLY A 296 0.05 -22.64 20.43
N PRO A 297 0.66 -23.56 21.19
CA PRO A 297 1.52 -23.21 22.33
C PRO A 297 2.74 -22.37 21.98
N GLU A 298 3.19 -22.37 20.72
CA GLU A 298 4.39 -21.63 20.29
C GLU A 298 4.09 -20.24 19.72
N THR A 299 2.83 -19.81 19.76
CA THR A 299 2.40 -18.46 19.34
C THR A 299 3.25 -17.39 20.01
N ASP A 300 3.79 -16.47 19.21
CA ASP A 300 4.64 -15.34 19.63
C ASP A 300 5.94 -15.69 20.40
N LYS A 301 6.30 -16.96 20.57
CA LYS A 301 7.50 -17.34 21.34
C LYS A 301 8.81 -17.20 20.57
N ASN A 302 8.75 -17.29 19.24
CA ASN A 302 9.93 -17.23 18.38
C ASN A 302 9.75 -16.18 17.29
N GLU A 303 10.32 -14.99 17.52
CA GLU A 303 10.29 -13.85 16.60
C GLU A 303 10.88 -14.13 15.21
N THR A 304 11.69 -15.18 15.06
CA THR A 304 12.25 -15.57 13.75
C THR A 304 11.32 -16.46 12.94
N LYS A 305 10.30 -17.06 13.58
CA LYS A 305 9.30 -17.91 12.95
C LYS A 305 8.04 -17.09 12.66
N SER A 306 8.12 -16.20 11.67
CA SER A 306 7.06 -15.26 11.33
C SER A 306 5.67 -15.87 11.11
N HIS A 307 5.56 -17.15 10.73
CA HIS A 307 4.27 -17.83 10.62
C HIS A 307 3.51 -17.86 11.95
N ASP A 308 4.19 -18.13 13.07
CA ASP A 308 3.57 -18.33 14.39
C ASP A 308 3.36 -17.02 15.16
N LEU A 309 3.58 -15.87 14.52
CA LEU A 309 3.39 -14.56 15.13
C LEU A 309 1.97 -14.05 14.85
N ARG A 310 1.31 -13.51 15.86
CA ARG A 310 0.03 -12.81 15.66
C ARG A 310 0.25 -11.53 14.84
N PRO A 311 -0.69 -11.14 13.96
CA PRO A 311 -0.65 -9.83 13.32
C PRO A 311 -0.60 -8.72 14.39
N ARG A 312 0.41 -7.84 14.28
CA ARG A 312 0.69 -6.78 15.27
C ARG A 312 1.20 -5.50 14.63
N TYR A 313 1.84 -5.62 13.47
CA TYR A 313 2.52 -4.51 12.81
C TYR A 313 1.68 -3.99 11.66
N ILE A 314 1.94 -2.76 11.24
CA ILE A 314 1.24 -2.16 10.10
C ILE A 314 1.65 -2.82 8.79
N ASN A 315 0.67 -3.03 7.91
CA ASN A 315 0.89 -3.34 6.50
C ASN A 315 0.33 -2.21 5.64
N GLY A 316 1.15 -1.68 4.72
CA GLY A 316 0.79 -0.51 3.93
C GLY A 316 -0.05 -0.78 2.69
N GLY A 317 -0.58 -1.99 2.51
CA GLY A 317 -1.33 -2.35 1.31
C GLY A 317 -2.79 -1.92 1.31
N VAL A 318 -3.38 -1.72 2.50
CA VAL A 318 -4.77 -1.27 2.63
C VAL A 318 -4.86 -0.24 3.76
N TYR A 319 -5.54 0.87 3.49
CA TYR A 319 -5.93 1.85 4.49
C TYR A 319 -7.41 2.22 4.29
N MET A 320 -8.16 2.38 5.37
CA MET A 320 -9.54 2.83 5.31
C MET A 320 -9.81 3.82 6.44
N GLY A 321 -10.43 4.96 6.15
CA GLY A 321 -10.73 5.94 7.19
C GLY A 321 -11.51 7.15 6.71
N GLU A 322 -11.87 8.02 7.65
CA GLU A 322 -12.45 9.33 7.35
C GLU A 322 -11.46 10.20 6.55
N ALA A 323 -11.92 10.84 5.49
CA ALA A 323 -11.10 11.56 4.52
C ALA A 323 -10.23 12.65 5.18
N GLY A 324 -10.78 13.35 6.18
CA GLY A 324 -10.06 14.37 6.93
C GLY A 324 -8.90 13.80 7.75
N ASP A 325 -9.10 12.65 8.40
CA ASP A 325 -8.08 11.97 9.21
C ASP A 325 -7.00 11.33 8.31
N MET A 326 -7.42 10.71 7.21
CA MET A 326 -6.54 10.22 6.15
C MET A 326 -5.67 11.35 5.59
N ARG A 327 -6.24 12.54 5.33
CA ARG A 327 -5.48 13.71 4.85
C ARG A 327 -4.41 14.13 5.85
N ARG A 328 -4.73 14.18 7.16
CA ARG A 328 -3.73 14.50 8.20
C ARG A 328 -2.61 13.47 8.27
N LEU A 329 -2.96 12.18 8.25
CA LEU A 329 -1.99 11.08 8.28
C LEU A 329 -1.02 11.15 7.09
N PHE A 330 -1.54 11.25 5.85
CA PHE A 330 -0.71 11.29 4.64
C PHE A 330 0.07 12.61 4.49
N ARG A 331 -0.43 13.71 5.06
CA ARG A 331 0.32 14.97 5.15
C ARG A 331 1.52 14.84 6.08
N ARG A 332 1.34 14.25 7.27
CA ARG A 332 2.45 13.92 8.17
C ARG A 332 3.44 12.95 7.51
N GLY A 333 2.93 11.93 6.82
CA GLY A 333 3.75 11.00 6.04
C GLY A 333 4.61 11.70 4.99
N THR A 334 4.02 12.64 4.24
CA THR A 334 4.76 13.47 3.28
C THR A 334 5.87 14.27 3.95
N SER A 335 5.61 14.93 5.09
CA SER A 335 6.66 15.64 5.83
C SER A 335 7.79 14.71 6.27
N THR A 336 7.48 13.55 6.84
CA THR A 336 8.46 12.54 7.25
C THR A 336 9.29 12.04 6.06
N MET A 337 8.64 11.80 4.93
CA MET A 337 9.29 11.38 3.69
C MET A 337 10.24 12.45 3.16
N THR A 338 9.80 13.70 3.02
CA THR A 338 10.61 14.82 2.54
C THR A 338 11.83 15.04 3.43
N ASP A 339 11.66 15.09 4.75
CA ASP A 339 12.75 15.25 5.71
C ASP A 339 13.83 14.17 5.55
N LYS A 340 13.42 12.95 5.20
CA LYS A 340 14.32 11.82 5.02
C LYS A 340 15.05 11.86 3.67
N ILE A 341 14.33 12.17 2.61
CA ILE A 341 14.91 12.36 1.27
C ILE A 341 15.93 13.50 1.28
N ASP A 342 15.65 14.60 1.97
CA ASP A 342 16.56 15.75 2.08
C ASP A 342 17.82 15.43 2.90
N LYS A 343 17.75 14.44 3.79
CA LYS A 343 18.91 13.87 4.49
C LYS A 343 19.64 12.80 3.68
N GLY A 344 19.23 12.53 2.44
CA GLY A 344 19.84 11.54 1.55
C GLY A 344 19.55 10.08 1.93
N MET A 345 18.46 9.81 2.66
CA MET A 345 18.08 8.43 3.00
C MET A 345 17.37 7.75 1.83
N HIS A 346 17.75 6.49 1.57
CA HIS A 346 17.10 5.63 0.58
C HIS A 346 15.86 4.98 1.19
N ILE A 347 14.70 5.63 1.02
CA ILE A 347 13.42 5.14 1.52
C ILE A 347 12.89 4.05 0.59
N MET A 348 12.47 2.92 1.15
CA MET A 348 12.08 1.73 0.40
C MET A 348 10.58 1.64 0.11
N SER A 349 9.74 2.05 1.07
CA SER A 349 8.30 1.82 1.01
C SER A 349 7.53 2.88 1.78
N GLU A 350 6.30 3.15 1.33
CA GLU A 350 5.34 3.96 2.05
C GLU A 350 5.02 3.38 3.45
N GLN A 351 4.96 2.06 3.59
CA GLN A 351 4.70 1.39 4.87
C GLN A 351 5.68 1.81 5.97
N GLY A 352 6.95 2.06 5.60
CA GLY A 352 7.94 2.54 6.56
C GLY A 352 7.63 3.95 7.08
N ILE A 353 7.10 4.80 6.21
CA ILE A 353 6.74 6.18 6.52
C ILE A 353 5.52 6.23 7.42
N THR A 354 4.40 5.64 6.99
CA THR A 354 3.17 5.62 7.79
C THR A 354 3.33 4.79 9.05
N GLY A 355 4.13 3.71 9.00
CA GLY A 355 4.47 2.93 10.19
C GLY A 355 5.29 3.68 11.21
N GLN A 356 6.19 4.58 10.79
CA GLN A 356 6.84 5.49 11.73
C GLN A 356 5.83 6.45 12.37
N VAL A 357 4.89 7.01 11.60
CA VAL A 357 3.84 7.90 12.14
C VAL A 357 2.95 7.16 13.15
N PHE A 358 2.54 5.93 12.85
CA PHE A 358 1.80 5.08 13.78
C PHE A 358 2.61 4.77 15.05
N GLY A 359 3.90 4.44 14.91
CA GLY A 359 4.78 4.20 16.05
C GLY A 359 4.94 5.43 16.96
N GLU A 360 5.11 6.62 16.37
CA GLU A 360 5.17 7.89 17.11
C GLU A 360 3.86 8.18 17.86
N GLN A 361 2.71 7.91 17.23
CA GLN A 361 1.40 8.00 17.88
C GLN A 361 1.32 7.06 19.09
N GLU A 362 1.68 5.78 18.96
CA GLU A 362 1.54 4.82 20.06
C GLU A 362 2.48 5.11 21.23
N VAL A 363 3.69 5.61 20.94
CA VAL A 363 4.59 6.15 21.98
C VAL A 363 3.92 7.31 22.72
N TRP A 364 3.29 8.23 22.00
CA TRP A 364 2.55 9.34 22.61
C TRP A 364 1.35 8.86 23.43
N ARG A 365 0.57 7.91 22.90
CA ARG A 365 -0.59 7.31 23.61
C ARG A 365 -0.15 6.64 24.91
N GLN A 366 0.94 5.89 24.89
CA GLN A 366 1.52 5.30 26.10
C GLN A 366 1.94 6.38 27.09
N TRP A 367 2.69 7.38 26.65
CA TRP A 367 3.10 8.50 27.50
C TRP A 367 1.89 9.21 28.13
N ARG A 368 0.80 9.43 27.37
CA ARG A 368 -0.44 10.02 27.91
C ARG A 368 -1.07 9.18 29.00
N ARG A 369 -1.15 7.85 28.82
CA ARG A 369 -1.67 6.93 29.85
C ARG A 369 -0.83 6.94 31.12
N GLU A 370 0.50 7.01 30.98
CA GLU A 370 1.43 7.06 32.12
C GLU A 370 1.46 8.44 32.81
N ASN A 371 1.06 9.50 32.11
CA ASN A 371 1.07 10.87 32.61
C ASN A 371 -0.32 11.52 32.49
N PRO A 372 -1.34 11.05 33.22
CA PRO A 372 -2.72 11.51 33.09
C PRO A 372 -2.93 12.91 33.70
N ALA A 373 -2.37 13.93 33.07
CA ALA A 373 -2.63 15.32 33.37
C ALA A 373 -3.93 15.81 32.68
N PRO A 374 -4.69 16.74 33.30
CA PRO A 374 -5.76 17.47 32.63
C PRO A 374 -5.27 18.12 31.34
N MET A 375 -6.15 18.23 30.35
CA MET A 375 -5.81 18.88 29.08
C MET A 375 -5.37 20.33 29.32
N SER A 376 -4.25 20.71 28.71
CA SER A 376 -3.71 22.08 28.69
C SER A 376 -3.44 22.50 27.25
N ALA A 377 -3.30 23.80 27.00
CA ALA A 377 -2.97 24.29 25.66
C ALA A 377 -1.68 23.65 25.09
N ALA A 378 -0.67 23.42 25.93
CA ALA A 378 0.55 22.74 25.52
C ALA A 378 0.29 21.26 25.17
N LEU A 379 -0.49 20.54 25.98
CA LEU A 379 -0.81 19.13 25.71
C LEU A 379 -1.64 18.96 24.44
N ALA A 380 -2.56 19.87 24.16
CA ALA A 380 -3.36 19.85 22.94
C ALA A 380 -2.54 20.12 21.68
N LEU A 381 -1.48 20.95 21.76
CA LEU A 381 -0.53 21.08 20.65
C LEU A 381 0.22 19.78 20.39
N VAL A 382 0.63 19.08 21.46
CA VAL A 382 1.30 17.77 21.33
C VAL A 382 0.34 16.72 20.77
N GLU A 383 -0.91 16.67 21.25
CA GLU A 383 -1.94 15.78 20.71
C GLU A 383 -2.13 15.99 19.21
N ARG A 384 -2.33 17.24 18.77
CA ARG A 384 -2.46 17.59 17.34
C ARG A 384 -1.30 17.06 16.50
N ASP A 385 -0.09 17.02 17.06
CA ASP A 385 1.12 16.65 16.32
C ASP A 385 1.39 15.12 16.33
N PHE A 386 0.71 14.34 17.19
CA PHE A 386 0.96 12.90 17.36
C PHE A 386 -0.26 11.98 17.25
N GLU A 387 -1.50 12.47 17.38
CA GLU A 387 -2.72 11.68 17.29
C GLU A 387 -3.33 11.76 15.88
N TYR A 388 -3.15 10.70 15.10
CA TYR A 388 -3.58 10.60 13.70
C TYR A 388 -4.75 9.61 13.52
N HIS A 389 -5.29 9.09 14.62
CA HIS A 389 -6.40 8.16 14.69
C HIS A 389 -6.18 6.84 13.93
N ILE A 390 -4.93 6.48 13.67
CA ILE A 390 -4.58 5.22 12.99
C ILE A 390 -4.53 4.05 13.98
N GLY A 391 -5.02 2.91 13.53
CA GLY A 391 -4.77 1.61 14.14
C GLY A 391 -4.92 0.51 13.10
N LEU A 392 -5.09 -0.74 13.55
CA LEU A 392 -4.90 -1.93 12.70
C LEU A 392 -6.15 -2.83 12.63
N ASP A 393 -6.32 -3.46 11.47
CA ASP A 393 -7.19 -4.63 11.27
C ASP A 393 -6.50 -5.89 11.83
N TYR A 394 -6.45 -6.02 13.15
CA TYR A 394 -5.77 -7.14 13.81
C TYR A 394 -6.34 -8.50 13.40
N TYR A 395 -7.67 -8.64 13.37
CA TYR A 395 -8.36 -9.89 13.03
C TYR A 395 -8.35 -10.21 11.53
N GLN A 396 -7.76 -9.34 10.71
CA GLN A 396 -7.65 -9.50 9.25
C GLN A 396 -9.02 -9.70 8.58
N VAL A 397 -10.07 -9.05 9.10
CA VAL A 397 -11.44 -9.20 8.57
C VAL A 397 -11.72 -8.24 7.42
N ILE A 398 -10.99 -7.12 7.31
CA ILE A 398 -11.00 -6.28 6.11
C ILE A 398 -10.00 -6.85 5.10
N THR A 399 -8.75 -7.04 5.50
CA THR A 399 -7.68 -7.46 4.59
C THR A 399 -6.79 -8.52 5.22
N VAL A 400 -6.59 -9.64 4.51
CA VAL A 400 -5.58 -10.63 4.87
C VAL A 400 -4.31 -10.42 4.05
N GLN A 401 -3.16 -10.56 4.70
CA GLN A 401 -1.83 -10.44 4.11
C GLN A 401 -1.27 -11.86 3.96
N THR A 402 -1.09 -12.30 2.72
CA THR A 402 -0.59 -13.66 2.46
C THR A 402 0.89 -13.81 2.83
N GLN A 403 1.65 -12.71 2.89
CA GLN A 403 3.02 -12.72 3.40
C GLN A 403 3.07 -13.29 4.83
N ASN A 404 3.95 -14.27 5.04
CA ASN A 404 4.07 -15.04 6.30
C ASN A 404 2.81 -15.83 6.71
N GLY A 405 1.76 -15.87 5.88
CA GLY A 405 0.53 -16.63 6.08
C GLY A 405 0.28 -17.64 4.95
N LYS A 406 1.35 -18.17 4.34
CA LYS A 406 1.25 -18.97 3.10
C LYS A 406 0.21 -20.08 3.20
N ASN A 407 0.14 -20.77 4.33
CA ASN A 407 -0.70 -21.95 4.51
C ASN A 407 -1.88 -21.68 5.46
N ASP A 408 -2.09 -20.44 5.86
CA ASP A 408 -3.05 -20.09 6.90
C ASP A 408 -4.48 -20.13 6.36
N GLY A 409 -4.65 -19.92 5.05
CA GLY A 409 -5.95 -19.90 4.42
C GLY A 409 -6.01 -20.52 3.03
N ARG A 410 -7.25 -20.79 2.59
CA ARG A 410 -7.56 -21.45 1.32
C ARG A 410 -8.90 -20.96 0.77
N ILE A 411 -9.09 -21.05 -0.54
CA ILE A 411 -10.38 -20.87 -1.21
C ILE A 411 -11.19 -22.17 -1.16
N LEU A 412 -12.37 -22.15 -0.54
CA LEU A 412 -13.30 -23.28 -0.41
C LEU A 412 -14.75 -22.80 -0.23
N THR A 413 -15.71 -23.72 -0.26
CA THR A 413 -17.12 -23.45 0.03
C THR A 413 -17.41 -23.62 1.53
N LEU A 414 -17.97 -22.59 2.16
CA LEU A 414 -18.14 -22.56 3.62
C LEU A 414 -19.25 -23.49 4.14
N ASN A 415 -20.17 -23.96 3.28
CA ASN A 415 -21.14 -25.00 3.63
C ASN A 415 -20.54 -26.42 3.67
N ASN A 416 -19.31 -26.61 3.19
CA ASN A 416 -18.65 -27.90 3.22
C ASN A 416 -17.85 -28.11 4.52
N GLN A 417 -18.57 -28.39 5.60
CA GLN A 417 -17.95 -28.57 6.93
C GLN A 417 -16.91 -29.71 6.93
N THR A 418 -17.13 -30.79 6.18
CA THR A 418 -16.14 -31.89 6.08
C THR A 418 -14.81 -31.40 5.53
N ALA A 419 -14.81 -30.57 4.47
CA ALA A 419 -13.57 -29.99 3.94
C ALA A 419 -12.90 -29.03 4.94
N ILE A 420 -13.68 -28.28 5.70
CA ILE A 420 -13.18 -27.41 6.77
C ILE A 420 -12.53 -28.24 7.88
N ASP A 421 -13.18 -29.32 8.32
CA ASP A 421 -12.71 -30.21 9.38
C ASP A 421 -11.39 -30.90 8.97
N GLU A 422 -11.35 -31.48 7.77
CA GLU A 422 -10.16 -32.15 7.22
C GLU A 422 -8.98 -31.19 7.10
N TYR A 423 -9.21 -29.96 6.59
CA TYR A 423 -8.14 -28.97 6.44
C TYR A 423 -7.68 -28.44 7.80
N SER A 424 -8.60 -28.16 8.72
CA SER A 424 -8.27 -27.76 10.10
C SER A 424 -7.43 -28.82 10.82
N GLN A 425 -7.79 -30.10 10.66
CA GLN A 425 -7.02 -31.21 11.19
C GLN A 425 -5.61 -31.27 10.56
N GLY A 426 -5.49 -31.08 9.24
CA GLY A 426 -4.21 -31.01 8.55
C GLY A 426 -3.29 -29.88 9.01
N LEU A 427 -3.87 -28.76 9.48
CA LEU A 427 -3.16 -27.64 10.09
C LEU A 427 -2.89 -27.82 11.60
N GLY A 428 -3.39 -28.90 12.22
CA GLY A 428 -3.26 -29.13 13.65
C GLY A 428 -4.17 -28.25 14.52
N ILE A 429 -5.23 -27.68 13.95
CA ILE A 429 -6.18 -26.80 14.64
C ILE A 429 -7.26 -27.67 15.29
N GLN A 430 -7.24 -27.75 16.62
CA GLN A 430 -8.22 -28.49 17.43
C GLN A 430 -8.63 -27.69 18.67
N PRO A 431 -9.94 -27.51 18.96
CA PRO A 431 -11.08 -27.88 18.10
C PRO A 431 -11.12 -27.08 16.79
N VAL A 432 -11.90 -27.54 15.81
CA VAL A 432 -12.17 -26.80 14.56
C VAL A 432 -12.79 -25.44 14.90
N ARG A 433 -12.19 -24.37 14.38
CA ARG A 433 -12.55 -23.00 14.74
C ARG A 433 -13.40 -22.29 13.69
N LEU A 434 -13.06 -22.45 12.41
CA LEU A 434 -13.83 -21.90 11.29
C LEU A 434 -15.18 -22.65 11.19
N GLN A 435 -16.29 -21.92 11.21
CA GLN A 435 -17.63 -22.50 11.23
C GLN A 435 -18.55 -21.77 10.24
N GLY A 436 -18.88 -22.45 9.13
CA GLY A 436 -19.87 -21.98 8.17
C GLY A 436 -19.62 -20.56 7.62
N VAL A 437 -20.70 -19.96 7.10
CA VAL A 437 -20.70 -18.57 6.61
C VAL A 437 -20.95 -17.61 7.77
N PRO A 438 -20.08 -16.61 8.03
CA PRO A 438 -20.35 -15.53 8.98
C PRO A 438 -21.67 -14.81 8.74
N ASP A 439 -22.34 -14.34 9.80
CA ASP A 439 -23.69 -13.75 9.69
C ASP A 439 -23.74 -12.47 8.86
N ASP A 440 -22.69 -11.63 8.93
CA ASP A 440 -22.55 -10.42 8.13
C ASP A 440 -22.43 -10.71 6.63
N ILE A 441 -21.79 -11.82 6.26
CA ILE A 441 -21.73 -12.31 4.88
C ILE A 441 -23.06 -12.96 4.49
N ARG A 442 -23.63 -13.82 5.33
CA ARG A 442 -24.88 -14.55 5.02
C ARG A 442 -26.04 -13.62 4.71
N THR A 443 -26.08 -12.45 5.35
CA THR A 443 -27.15 -11.45 5.19
C THR A 443 -26.83 -10.36 4.17
N ALA A 444 -25.59 -10.30 3.67
CA ALA A 444 -25.17 -9.38 2.63
C ALA A 444 -25.85 -9.73 1.29
N ARG A 445 -26.20 -8.70 0.52
CA ARG A 445 -26.68 -8.79 -0.85
C ARG A 445 -25.69 -9.61 -1.67
N ASN A 446 -26.22 -10.61 -2.37
CA ASN A 446 -25.39 -11.44 -3.21
C ASN A 446 -25.28 -10.83 -4.62
N PRO A 447 -24.07 -10.54 -5.14
CA PRO A 447 -23.90 -9.94 -6.48
C PRO A 447 -24.47 -10.79 -7.62
N LEU A 448 -24.62 -12.10 -7.41
CA LEU A 448 -25.21 -13.02 -8.38
C LEU A 448 -26.74 -13.00 -8.39
N GLU A 449 -27.40 -12.21 -7.54
CA GLU A 449 -28.85 -12.04 -7.58
C GLU A 449 -29.32 -11.58 -8.97
N GLY A 450 -30.19 -12.39 -9.58
CA GLY A 450 -30.70 -12.17 -10.93
C GLY A 450 -29.82 -12.74 -12.06
N LEU A 451 -28.62 -13.24 -11.74
CA LEU A 451 -27.77 -14.01 -12.68
C LEU A 451 -27.82 -15.50 -12.39
N VAL A 452 -27.92 -15.88 -11.12
CA VAL A 452 -28.03 -17.26 -10.64
C VAL A 452 -29.32 -17.42 -9.85
N ASP A 453 -29.99 -18.56 -10.00
CA ASP A 453 -31.18 -18.86 -9.19
C ASP A 453 -30.77 -19.13 -7.75
N LYS A 454 -31.30 -18.34 -6.81
CA LYS A 454 -31.06 -18.43 -5.35
C LYS A 454 -29.57 -18.59 -4.98
N PRO A 455 -28.73 -17.58 -5.26
CA PRO A 455 -27.32 -17.65 -4.92
C PRO A 455 -27.13 -17.73 -3.39
N ASP A 456 -26.19 -18.56 -2.95
CA ASP A 456 -25.85 -18.76 -1.53
C ASP A 456 -24.35 -18.53 -1.33
N TRP A 457 -24.01 -17.64 -0.41
CA TRP A 457 -22.62 -17.37 -0.01
C TRP A 457 -21.89 -18.63 0.47
N GLY A 458 -22.58 -19.59 1.07
CA GLY A 458 -21.98 -20.83 1.54
C GLY A 458 -21.55 -21.80 0.45
N GLU A 459 -22.16 -21.70 -0.73
CA GLU A 459 -21.82 -22.48 -1.93
C GLU A 459 -20.81 -21.77 -2.83
N MET A 460 -20.49 -20.51 -2.53
CA MET A 460 -19.54 -19.71 -3.29
C MET A 460 -18.11 -19.94 -2.75
N PRO A 461 -17.13 -20.26 -3.60
CA PRO A 461 -15.76 -20.43 -3.14
C PRO A 461 -15.17 -19.10 -2.67
N LEU A 462 -14.89 -19.02 -1.37
CA LEU A 462 -14.35 -17.87 -0.66
C LEU A 462 -13.02 -18.26 -0.03
N TYR A 463 -12.07 -17.32 -0.01
CA TYR A 463 -10.88 -17.47 0.82
C TYR A 463 -11.27 -17.32 2.28
N ALA A 464 -10.89 -18.30 3.09
CA ALA A 464 -10.99 -18.26 4.54
C ALA A 464 -9.63 -18.58 5.16
N ASP A 465 -9.29 -17.84 6.22
CA ASP A 465 -8.14 -18.09 7.07
C ASP A 465 -8.56 -18.96 8.26
N PHE A 466 -7.88 -20.09 8.43
CA PHE A 466 -8.27 -21.11 9.40
C PHE A 466 -7.76 -20.80 10.82
N PHE A 467 -6.75 -19.94 10.96
CA PHE A 467 -6.19 -19.58 12.26
C PHE A 467 -6.95 -18.40 12.87
N THR A 468 -7.08 -17.31 12.11
CA THR A 468 -7.82 -16.09 12.51
C THR A 468 -9.33 -16.26 12.39
N GLU A 469 -9.80 -17.34 11.77
CA GLU A 469 -11.22 -17.63 11.52
C GLU A 469 -11.87 -16.60 10.59
N SER A 470 -11.06 -15.79 9.89
CA SER A 470 -11.52 -14.69 9.07
C SER A 470 -11.91 -15.16 7.66
N VAL A 471 -13.02 -14.61 7.15
CA VAL A 471 -13.34 -14.60 5.72
C VAL A 471 -13.19 -13.16 5.27
N PRO A 472 -11.98 -12.70 4.89
CA PRO A 472 -11.66 -11.28 4.71
C PRO A 472 -12.43 -10.64 3.55
N VAL A 473 -12.57 -9.31 3.53
CA VAL A 473 -13.13 -8.62 2.36
C VAL A 473 -12.14 -8.59 1.19
N ILE A 474 -10.86 -8.40 1.52
CA ILE A 474 -9.76 -8.13 0.60
C ILE A 474 -8.65 -9.16 0.81
N LEU A 475 -8.14 -9.70 -0.30
CA LEU A 475 -6.97 -10.57 -0.32
C LEU A 475 -5.76 -9.77 -0.81
N HIS A 476 -4.74 -9.62 0.05
CA HIS A 476 -3.48 -8.99 -0.31
C HIS A 476 -2.41 -10.08 -0.59
N HIS A 477 -2.17 -10.33 -1.88
CA HIS A 477 -1.23 -11.29 -2.43
C HIS A 477 0.24 -10.82 -2.40
N ASN A 478 0.65 -10.18 -1.29
CA ASN A 478 1.98 -9.61 -1.08
C ASN A 478 3.07 -10.65 -0.74
N GLY A 479 2.74 -11.94 -0.71
CA GLY A 479 3.68 -13.00 -0.38
C GLY A 479 4.88 -13.07 -1.33
N ILE A 480 6.10 -12.92 -0.79
CA ILE A 480 7.37 -13.03 -1.54
C ILE A 480 7.99 -14.42 -1.49
N ALA A 481 7.50 -15.31 -0.61
CA ALA A 481 8.00 -16.68 -0.53
C ALA A 481 7.68 -17.46 -1.82
N GLU A 482 8.45 -18.51 -2.10
CA GLU A 482 8.33 -19.31 -3.31
C GLU A 482 6.88 -19.78 -3.56
N GLY A 483 6.40 -19.52 -4.77
CA GLY A 483 5.04 -19.83 -5.24
C GLY A 483 3.93 -18.89 -4.75
N GLN A 484 4.20 -17.95 -3.83
CA GLN A 484 3.15 -17.05 -3.33
C GLN A 484 2.75 -15.98 -4.34
N LYS A 485 3.72 -15.35 -5.01
CA LYS A 485 3.44 -14.41 -6.11
C LYS A 485 2.64 -15.08 -7.23
N ALA A 486 2.93 -16.36 -7.52
CA ALA A 486 2.27 -17.14 -8.56
C ALA A 486 0.76 -17.32 -8.31
N ARG A 487 0.30 -17.23 -7.05
CA ARG A 487 -1.13 -17.30 -6.70
C ARG A 487 -1.97 -16.27 -7.45
N ARG A 488 -1.41 -15.10 -7.79
CA ARG A 488 -2.11 -14.07 -8.57
C ARG A 488 -2.54 -14.54 -9.97
N TRP A 489 -1.98 -15.63 -10.47
CA TRP A 489 -2.35 -16.21 -11.77
C TRP A 489 -2.91 -17.62 -11.62
N ASP A 490 -2.30 -18.42 -10.77
CA ASP A 490 -2.70 -19.82 -10.52
C ASP A 490 -4.05 -19.89 -9.83
N TRP A 491 -4.34 -18.99 -8.88
CA TRP A 491 -5.61 -18.99 -8.15
C TRP A 491 -6.67 -18.10 -8.79
N TRP A 492 -6.36 -17.36 -9.85
CA TRP A 492 -7.29 -16.38 -10.41
C TRP A 492 -8.65 -16.99 -10.83
N HIS A 493 -8.66 -18.27 -11.21
CA HIS A 493 -9.86 -19.00 -11.61
C HIS A 493 -10.70 -19.55 -10.45
N MET A 494 -10.22 -19.42 -9.20
CA MET A 494 -10.78 -20.07 -8.01
C MET A 494 -11.88 -19.25 -7.32
N PRO A 495 -11.77 -17.92 -7.14
CA PRO A 495 -12.81 -17.12 -6.51
C PRO A 495 -14.16 -17.22 -7.23
N TRP A 496 -15.24 -17.14 -6.46
CA TRP A 496 -16.61 -17.32 -6.96
C TRP A 496 -16.97 -16.40 -8.14
N PHE A 497 -16.43 -15.18 -8.17
CA PHE A 497 -16.78 -14.18 -9.19
C PHE A 497 -16.19 -14.51 -10.55
N PHE A 498 -15.15 -15.34 -10.63
CA PHE A 498 -14.35 -15.52 -11.83
C PHE A 498 -15.20 -15.89 -13.05
N LYS A 499 -16.08 -16.88 -12.91
CA LYS A 499 -16.96 -17.36 -14.00
C LYS A 499 -18.05 -16.34 -14.40
N HIS A 500 -18.32 -15.37 -13.56
CA HIS A 500 -19.38 -14.37 -13.74
C HIS A 500 -18.83 -12.96 -13.98
N LEU A 501 -17.50 -12.80 -13.99
CA LEU A 501 -16.82 -11.51 -13.90
C LEU A 501 -17.24 -10.57 -15.03
N ARG A 502 -17.25 -11.06 -16.27
CA ARG A 502 -17.68 -10.28 -17.44
C ARG A 502 -19.11 -9.76 -17.27
N GLN A 503 -20.04 -10.63 -16.91
CA GLN A 503 -21.47 -10.28 -16.78
C GLN A 503 -21.69 -9.28 -15.63
N LEU A 504 -21.00 -9.48 -14.50
CA LEU A 504 -21.07 -8.58 -13.36
C LEU A 504 -20.57 -7.18 -13.70
N VAL A 505 -19.42 -7.08 -14.38
CA VAL A 505 -18.87 -5.78 -14.78
C VAL A 505 -19.71 -5.11 -15.86
N GLN A 506 -20.21 -5.86 -16.86
CA GLN A 506 -21.13 -5.30 -17.86
C GLN A 506 -22.40 -4.74 -17.21
N ARG A 507 -22.99 -5.46 -16.24
CA ARG A 507 -24.13 -4.97 -15.47
C ARG A 507 -23.79 -3.71 -14.67
N ARG A 508 -22.59 -3.63 -14.09
CA ARG A 508 -22.13 -2.45 -13.35
C ARG A 508 -22.01 -1.23 -14.26
N LEU A 509 -21.58 -1.40 -15.50
CA LEU A 509 -21.40 -0.32 -16.48
C LEU A 509 -22.72 0.19 -17.08
N MET A 510 -23.83 -0.53 -16.92
CA MET A 510 -25.13 -0.08 -17.43
C MET A 510 -25.56 1.26 -16.77
N PRO A 511 -26.16 2.19 -17.54
CA PRO A 511 -26.71 3.43 -16.99
C PRO A 511 -27.73 3.17 -15.89
N GLY A 512 -27.75 4.03 -14.88
CA GLY A 512 -28.71 3.97 -13.79
C GLY A 512 -28.17 4.63 -12.53
N GLU A 513 -29.08 5.01 -11.63
CA GLU A 513 -28.74 5.69 -10.38
C GLU A 513 -27.74 4.89 -9.54
N PRO A 514 -26.71 5.54 -8.95
CA PRO A 514 -25.84 4.90 -7.99
C PRO A 514 -26.64 4.33 -6.82
N ALA A 515 -26.48 3.03 -6.57
CA ALA A 515 -27.15 2.37 -5.47
C ALA A 515 -26.59 2.83 -4.12
N VAL A 516 -27.44 2.75 -3.08
CA VAL A 516 -26.95 2.73 -1.70
C VAL A 516 -26.00 1.55 -1.55
N LEU A 517 -24.80 1.81 -1.02
CA LEU A 517 -23.78 0.79 -0.79
C LEU A 517 -24.03 0.05 0.52
N ALA A 518 -24.36 0.79 1.57
CA ALA A 518 -24.67 0.25 2.89
C ALA A 518 -25.48 1.25 3.72
N THR A 519 -26.19 0.75 4.73
CA THR A 519 -26.64 1.57 5.87
C THR A 519 -26.17 0.90 7.14
N VAL A 520 -25.22 1.52 7.82
CA VAL A 520 -24.57 0.97 9.03
C VAL A 520 -25.19 1.63 10.25
N GLN A 521 -25.55 0.83 11.24
CA GLN A 521 -26.01 1.34 12.54
C GLN A 521 -24.80 1.74 13.38
N THR A 522 -24.78 2.97 13.89
CA THR A 522 -23.74 3.46 14.81
C THR A 522 -24.38 3.95 16.11
N GLU A 523 -23.56 4.20 17.14
CA GLU A 523 -24.03 4.81 18.40
C GLU A 523 -24.74 6.17 18.18
N ASN A 524 -24.37 6.90 17.12
CA ASN A 524 -24.94 8.21 16.76
C ASN A 524 -26.14 8.12 15.80
N GLY A 525 -26.58 6.90 15.47
CA GLY A 525 -27.66 6.64 14.51
C GLY A 525 -27.17 6.01 13.19
N PRO A 526 -28.10 5.78 12.24
CA PRO A 526 -27.77 5.15 10.98
C PRO A 526 -26.98 6.07 10.05
N ILE A 527 -25.93 5.54 9.44
CA ILE A 527 -25.16 6.19 8.38
C ILE A 527 -25.39 5.43 7.07
N THR A 528 -25.87 6.13 6.05
CA THR A 528 -26.04 5.62 4.70
C THR A 528 -24.84 6.02 3.85
N TYR A 529 -24.22 5.03 3.20
CA TYR A 529 -23.08 5.20 2.32
C TYR A 529 -23.47 5.12 0.85
N ARG A 530 -22.93 6.05 0.06
CA ARG A 530 -23.14 6.15 -1.39
C ARG A 530 -21.82 6.39 -2.12
N PRO A 531 -21.71 6.06 -3.41
CA PRO A 531 -20.60 6.53 -4.23
C PRO A 531 -20.64 8.04 -4.40
N LEU A 532 -19.56 8.62 -4.95
CA LEU A 532 -19.53 10.01 -5.40
C LEU A 532 -20.63 10.30 -6.42
N ASP A 533 -21.14 11.53 -6.41
CA ASP A 533 -22.15 11.98 -7.36
C ASP A 533 -21.63 11.91 -8.81
N ALA A 534 -20.31 11.97 -9.01
CA ALA A 534 -19.65 11.74 -10.30
C ALA A 534 -20.00 10.39 -10.94
N GLU A 535 -20.45 9.39 -10.16
CA GLU A 535 -20.91 8.10 -10.69
C GLU A 535 -22.28 8.13 -11.35
N THR A 536 -23.09 9.15 -11.07
CA THR A 536 -24.37 9.36 -11.79
C THR A 536 -24.12 9.62 -13.28
N LEU A 537 -22.94 10.19 -13.61
CA LEU A 537 -22.55 10.61 -14.95
C LEU A 537 -21.73 9.54 -15.69
N GLY A 538 -21.18 8.55 -14.99
CA GLY A 538 -20.33 7.53 -15.57
C GLY A 538 -19.70 6.61 -14.52
N LYS A 539 -19.62 5.33 -14.84
CA LYS A 539 -19.25 4.25 -13.90
C LYS A 539 -17.92 3.58 -14.25
N LYS A 540 -17.16 4.15 -15.19
CA LYS A 540 -15.80 3.68 -15.46
C LYS A 540 -14.84 4.20 -14.38
N PRO A 541 -13.71 3.53 -14.15
CA PRO A 541 -12.62 4.08 -13.36
C PRO A 541 -12.24 5.47 -13.86
N ARG A 542 -11.78 6.33 -12.95
CA ARG A 542 -11.35 7.70 -13.27
C ARG A 542 -9.92 7.90 -12.84
N TRP A 543 -9.14 8.69 -13.57
CA TRP A 543 -7.81 9.11 -13.10
C TRP A 543 -7.87 10.50 -12.49
N MET A 544 -7.09 10.68 -11.43
CA MET A 544 -6.83 12.01 -10.91
C MET A 544 -5.78 12.69 -11.78
N GLY A 545 -6.19 13.76 -12.49
CA GLY A 545 -5.28 14.66 -13.18
C GLY A 545 -4.58 15.64 -12.24
N SER A 546 -4.13 16.78 -12.77
CA SER A 546 -3.43 17.81 -11.99
C SER A 546 -4.35 18.67 -11.11
N SER A 547 -5.66 18.60 -11.31
CA SER A 547 -6.65 19.32 -10.50
C SER A 547 -8.00 18.59 -10.48
N VAL A 548 -8.86 18.98 -9.54
CA VAL A 548 -10.26 18.51 -9.45
C VAL A 548 -11.25 19.66 -9.54
N PHE A 549 -10.85 20.79 -10.14
CA PHE A 549 -11.76 21.89 -10.46
C PHE A 549 -12.83 21.47 -11.48
N GLU A 550 -12.38 20.65 -12.42
CA GLU A 550 -13.23 19.93 -13.36
C GLU A 550 -13.44 18.50 -12.85
N ARG A 551 -14.50 17.86 -13.37
CA ARG A 551 -14.76 16.43 -13.13
C ARG A 551 -13.56 15.59 -13.61
N MET A 552 -13.24 14.53 -12.86
CA MET A 552 -12.18 13.60 -13.28
C MET A 552 -12.61 12.84 -14.55
N GLU A 553 -11.66 12.62 -15.44
CA GLU A 553 -11.93 11.92 -16.69
C GLU A 553 -12.02 10.41 -16.46
N GLU A 554 -12.94 9.77 -17.19
CA GLU A 554 -13.03 8.31 -17.25
C GLU A 554 -11.86 7.74 -18.04
N VAL A 555 -11.39 6.58 -17.59
CA VAL A 555 -10.27 5.86 -18.20
C VAL A 555 -10.79 4.58 -18.82
N GLU A 556 -10.40 4.34 -20.07
CA GLU A 556 -10.71 3.10 -20.77
C GLU A 556 -9.92 1.92 -20.21
N PHE A 557 -10.53 0.73 -20.18
CA PHE A 557 -9.88 -0.46 -19.66
C PHE A 557 -8.60 -0.83 -20.41
N ASP A 558 -8.52 -0.54 -21.71
CA ASP A 558 -7.30 -0.74 -22.50
C ASP A 558 -6.12 0.10 -22.00
N VAL A 559 -6.36 1.24 -21.34
CA VAL A 559 -5.31 2.08 -20.73
C VAL A 559 -4.88 1.52 -19.37
N ILE A 560 -5.78 0.82 -18.66
CA ILE A 560 -5.53 0.30 -17.31
C ILE A 560 -4.87 -1.07 -17.37
N CYS A 561 -5.34 -1.93 -18.27
CA CYS A 561 -5.13 -3.37 -18.20
C CYS A 561 -3.87 -3.86 -18.95
N GLY A 562 -3.31 -3.07 -19.88
CA GLY A 562 -2.11 -3.49 -20.62
C GLY A 562 -1.68 -2.51 -21.69
N ALA A 563 -0.61 -2.83 -22.42
CA ALA A 563 -0.22 -2.05 -23.59
C ALA A 563 -1.21 -2.27 -24.75
N PRO A 564 -1.38 -1.30 -25.67
CA PRO A 564 -2.11 -1.53 -26.91
C PRO A 564 -1.47 -2.73 -27.61
N ASN A 565 -2.25 -3.79 -27.90
CA ASN A 565 -1.88 -5.11 -28.47
C ASN A 565 -1.79 -6.28 -27.49
N GLU A 566 -1.93 -6.09 -26.18
CA GLU A 566 -2.07 -7.20 -25.24
C GLU A 566 -3.56 -7.56 -25.08
N ALA A 567 -3.90 -8.82 -25.37
CA ALA A 567 -5.24 -9.37 -25.16
C ALA A 567 -5.49 -9.60 -23.66
N TRP A 568 -5.46 -8.54 -22.85
CA TRP A 568 -5.59 -8.58 -21.39
C TRP A 568 -6.87 -9.32 -20.95
N TRP A 569 -7.93 -9.24 -21.76
CA TRP A 569 -9.19 -9.93 -21.53
C TRP A 569 -9.06 -11.46 -21.51
N ASP A 570 -8.07 -12.03 -22.22
CA ASP A 570 -7.83 -13.47 -22.24
C ASP A 570 -7.34 -13.96 -20.87
N GLU A 571 -6.54 -13.16 -20.16
CA GLU A 571 -6.12 -13.47 -18.79
C GLU A 571 -7.22 -13.14 -17.76
N ILE A 572 -7.97 -12.06 -17.96
CA ILE A 572 -8.98 -11.60 -17.00
C ILE A 572 -10.20 -12.51 -16.98
N PHE A 573 -10.78 -12.82 -18.15
CA PHE A 573 -12.03 -13.58 -18.22
C PHE A 573 -11.82 -15.07 -18.53
N ARG A 574 -10.76 -15.42 -19.28
CA ARG A 574 -10.46 -16.78 -19.78
C ARG A 574 -11.69 -17.49 -20.39
N ASP A 575 -12.56 -16.74 -21.07
CA ASP A 575 -13.85 -17.23 -21.60
C ASP A 575 -13.92 -17.30 -23.13
N GLY A 576 -12.86 -16.87 -23.83
CA GLY A 576 -12.78 -16.88 -25.29
C GLY A 576 -13.73 -15.88 -25.99
N GLN A 577 -14.31 -14.92 -25.26
CA GLN A 577 -15.27 -13.95 -25.81
C GLN A 577 -14.62 -12.64 -26.30
N GLY A 578 -13.30 -12.50 -26.16
CA GLY A 578 -12.59 -11.29 -26.60
C GLY A 578 -12.71 -10.10 -25.63
N PRO A 579 -12.50 -8.86 -26.11
CA PRO A 579 -12.52 -7.66 -25.27
C PRO A 579 -13.88 -7.44 -24.60
N LEU A 580 -13.89 -6.61 -23.55
CA LEU A 580 -15.14 -6.16 -22.94
C LEU A 580 -15.82 -5.15 -23.87
N VAL A 581 -16.98 -5.52 -24.43
CA VAL A 581 -17.82 -4.66 -25.29
C VAL A 581 -18.92 -4.00 -24.47
#